data_AF-A0A2H1WY55-F1
#
_entry.id   AF-A0A2H1WY55-F1
#
_cell.length_a   1.000
_cell.length_b   1.000
_cell.length_c   1.000
_cell.angle_alpha   90.00
_cell.angle_beta   90.00
_cell.angle_gamma   90.00
#
_symmetry.space_group_name_H-M   'P 1'
#
loop_
_entity.id
_entity.type
_entity.pdbx_description
1 polymer ?
#
loop_
_entity_poly.entity_id
_entity_poly.type
_entity_poly.pdbx_seq_one_letter_code
_entity_poly.pdbx_strand_id
1 'polypeptide(L)'
;GHAGECWGVCVGSGGLHAASCGADRALRLYARTDEPLVLGDTDEQDEGLATGEQHAPVPGLPGLNMPTKKTIGAEKAADSIMECLSVGAEYKRELVEARGQYVQPPLLMAAYNCTTPEHFFVETLKRIRSSDLEEALLLIPFSVSCDIIKMLPKLLDRGDHTELFCRLAVFLLKIHHAPIVANQALLKHMIQIQAKANMRLNELRDMVGYNVHALQWLRREAEAADNEQLFREAFTENRKRDKRRRARQAVKRPIVTVT
;
A
#
# COMPACT_ATOMS: atom_id res chain seq x y z
N GLY A 1 9.39 -32.91 -19.08
CA GLY A 1 10.12 -32.59 -20.32
C GLY A 1 11.50 -33.22 -20.35
N HIS A 2 12.23 -33.11 -21.47
CA HIS A 2 13.65 -33.51 -21.60
C HIS A 2 14.59 -32.43 -21.05
N ALA A 3 15.76 -32.82 -20.56
CA ALA A 3 16.85 -31.90 -20.26
C ALA A 3 17.71 -31.69 -21.52
N GLY A 4 17.35 -30.69 -22.34
CA GLY A 4 18.03 -30.38 -23.60
C GLY A 4 17.20 -30.70 -24.84
N GLU A 5 17.86 -30.73 -26.00
CA GLU A 5 17.17 -30.89 -27.29
C GLU A 5 16.48 -32.25 -27.43
N CYS A 6 15.26 -32.23 -27.95
CA CYS A 6 14.53 -33.42 -28.37
C CYS A 6 14.98 -33.79 -29.79
N TRP A 7 15.43 -35.02 -29.99
CA TRP A 7 15.93 -35.50 -31.28
C TRP A 7 14.88 -36.27 -32.07
N GLY A 8 13.84 -36.77 -31.41
CA GLY A 8 12.80 -37.53 -32.08
C GLY A 8 11.57 -37.76 -31.22
N VAL A 9 10.43 -37.87 -31.90
CA VAL A 9 9.14 -38.23 -31.32
C VAL A 9 8.45 -39.24 -32.22
N CYS A 10 7.77 -40.21 -31.62
CA CYS A 10 6.96 -41.20 -32.31
C CYS A 10 5.58 -41.27 -31.64
N VAL A 11 4.53 -41.34 -32.44
CA VAL A 11 3.14 -41.44 -31.96
C VAL A 11 2.65 -42.85 -32.25
N GLY A 12 2.01 -43.49 -31.27
CA GLY A 12 1.38 -44.78 -31.46
C GLY A 12 0.20 -44.70 -32.44
N SER A 13 -0.09 -45.79 -33.16
CA SER A 13 -1.12 -45.84 -34.19
C SER A 13 -2.53 -45.40 -33.74
N GLY A 14 -2.83 -45.51 -32.44
CA GLY A 14 -4.09 -45.07 -31.85
C GLY A 14 -4.10 -43.65 -31.27
N GLY A 15 -3.00 -42.89 -31.34
CA GLY A 15 -2.91 -41.52 -30.82
C GLY A 15 -3.05 -41.38 -29.30
N LEU A 16 -3.13 -42.50 -28.56
CA LEU A 16 -3.25 -42.54 -27.10
C LEU A 16 -1.90 -42.40 -26.39
N HIS A 17 -0.81 -42.73 -27.08
CA HIS A 17 0.54 -42.71 -26.53
C HIS A 17 1.51 -42.05 -27.50
N ALA A 18 2.47 -41.31 -26.96
CA ALA A 18 3.61 -40.79 -27.68
C ALA A 18 4.90 -41.09 -26.92
N ALA A 19 5.99 -41.33 -27.64
CA ALA A 19 7.31 -41.50 -27.05
C ALA A 19 8.28 -40.47 -27.63
N SER A 20 9.15 -39.89 -26.79
CA SER A 20 10.21 -38.97 -27.23
C SER A 20 11.60 -39.40 -26.74
N CYS A 21 12.62 -39.04 -27.53
CA CYS A 21 14.03 -39.22 -27.21
C CYS A 21 14.78 -37.89 -27.30
N GLY A 22 15.78 -37.68 -26.44
CA GLY A 22 16.52 -36.41 -26.40
C GLY A 22 17.98 -36.56 -26.01
N ALA A 23 18.69 -35.43 -26.00
CA ALA A 23 20.12 -35.33 -25.70
C ALA A 23 20.48 -35.79 -24.27
N ASP A 24 19.50 -35.84 -23.36
CA ASP A 24 19.63 -36.40 -22.01
C ASP A 24 19.71 -37.93 -21.96
N ARG A 25 19.73 -38.61 -23.13
CA ARG A 25 19.78 -40.07 -23.26
C ARG A 25 18.62 -40.79 -22.56
N ALA A 26 17.53 -40.08 -22.31
CA ALA A 26 16.32 -40.62 -21.74
C ALA A 26 15.26 -40.85 -22.84
N LEU A 27 14.46 -41.89 -22.66
CA LEU A 27 13.22 -42.12 -23.40
C LEU A 27 12.05 -41.78 -22.49
N ARG A 28 11.10 -41.00 -22.97
CA ARG A 28 9.90 -40.62 -22.21
C ARG A 28 8.65 -41.08 -22.94
N LEU A 29 7.67 -41.59 -22.19
CA LEU A 29 6.36 -42.00 -22.69
C LEU A 29 5.31 -41.05 -22.15
N TYR A 30 4.44 -40.56 -23.02
CA TYR A 30 3.29 -39.71 -22.71
C TYR A 30 2.03 -40.51 -23.03
N ALA A 31 1.09 -40.54 -22.09
CA ALA A 31 -0.23 -41.12 -22.27
C ALA A 31 -1.26 -39.98 -22.30
N ARG A 32 -2.21 -40.04 -23.23
CA ARG A 32 -3.32 -39.09 -23.30
C ARG A 32 -4.29 -39.38 -22.15
N THR A 33 -4.52 -38.38 -21.29
CA THR A 33 -5.57 -38.42 -20.28
C THR A 33 -6.89 -37.94 -20.87
N ASP A 34 -8.02 -38.37 -20.29
CA ASP A 34 -9.36 -37.93 -20.69
C ASP A 34 -9.78 -36.60 -20.03
N GLU A 35 -8.89 -36.00 -19.24
CA GLU A 35 -9.10 -34.70 -18.61
C GLU A 35 -8.93 -33.57 -19.64
N PRO A 36 -9.96 -32.73 -19.85
CA PRO A 36 -9.85 -31.60 -20.76
C PRO A 36 -8.82 -30.60 -20.20
N LEU A 37 -7.76 -30.33 -20.98
CA LEU A 37 -6.76 -29.32 -20.63
C LEU A 37 -7.42 -27.93 -20.72
N VAL A 38 -7.73 -27.34 -19.56
CA VAL A 38 -8.09 -25.92 -19.47
C VAL A 38 -6.78 -25.13 -19.47
N LEU A 39 -6.50 -24.45 -20.58
CA LEU A 39 -5.34 -23.56 -20.69
C LEU A 39 -5.47 -22.44 -19.64
N GLY A 40 -4.74 -22.58 -18.53
CA GLY A 40 -4.82 -21.73 -17.34
C GLY A 40 -4.48 -22.48 -16.05
N ASP A 41 -4.95 -23.73 -15.91
CA ASP A 41 -4.83 -24.46 -14.64
C ASP A 41 -3.45 -25.10 -14.40
N THR A 42 -2.67 -25.37 -15.46
CA THR A 42 -1.33 -25.98 -15.33
C THR A 42 -0.22 -24.96 -15.09
N ASP A 43 -0.36 -23.74 -15.60
CA ASP A 43 0.63 -22.69 -15.37
C ASP A 43 0.50 -22.11 -13.94
N GLU A 44 -0.66 -22.28 -13.31
CA GLU A 44 -0.92 -21.82 -11.94
C GLU A 44 -0.22 -22.65 -10.86
N GLN A 45 0.16 -23.91 -11.13
CA GLN A 45 0.78 -24.75 -10.10
C GLN A 45 2.31 -24.62 -10.01
N ASP A 46 3.00 -24.24 -11.09
CA ASP A 46 4.47 -24.20 -11.07
C ASP A 46 5.10 -22.86 -11.53
N GLU A 47 4.38 -21.91 -12.14
CA GLU A 47 4.95 -20.59 -12.50
C GLU A 47 4.00 -19.38 -12.29
N GLY A 48 2.97 -19.53 -11.45
CA GLY A 48 2.05 -18.45 -11.11
C GLY A 48 2.01 -18.18 -9.61
N LEU A 49 2.56 -17.04 -9.19
CA LEU A 49 2.57 -16.50 -7.82
C LEU A 49 3.66 -17.11 -6.92
N ALA A 50 4.83 -16.47 -6.87
CA ALA A 50 5.36 -15.85 -5.65
C ALA A 50 5.06 -16.48 -4.26
N THR A 51 5.00 -17.81 -4.11
CA THR A 51 4.81 -18.51 -2.84
C THR A 51 6.14 -18.99 -2.26
N GLY A 52 7.17 -18.13 -2.31
CA GLY A 52 8.37 -18.27 -1.49
C GLY A 52 8.15 -17.64 -0.11
N GLU A 53 8.80 -18.18 0.92
CA GLU A 53 8.79 -17.67 2.32
C GLU A 53 9.34 -16.23 2.48
N GLN A 54 9.75 -15.58 1.39
CA GLN A 54 10.27 -14.21 1.37
C GLN A 54 9.32 -13.34 0.56
N HIS A 55 8.96 -12.17 1.10
CA HIS A 55 8.18 -11.11 0.44
C HIS A 55 8.57 -10.99 -1.03
N ALA A 56 7.75 -11.53 -1.93
CA ALA A 56 8.04 -11.47 -3.34
C ALA A 56 7.78 -10.04 -3.83
N PRO A 57 8.72 -9.43 -4.56
CA PRO A 57 8.49 -8.14 -5.20
C PRO A 57 7.35 -8.28 -6.22
N VAL A 58 6.40 -7.35 -6.20
CA VAL A 58 5.31 -7.31 -7.18
C VAL A 58 5.92 -7.16 -8.58
N PRO A 59 5.60 -8.05 -9.55
CA PRO A 59 6.09 -7.92 -10.91
C PRO A 59 5.80 -6.53 -11.49
N GLY A 60 6.85 -5.82 -11.92
CA GLY A 60 6.75 -4.45 -12.46
C GLY A 60 6.94 -3.30 -11.45
N LEU A 61 7.04 -3.58 -10.14
CA LEU A 61 7.22 -2.58 -9.09
C LEU A 61 8.37 -2.94 -8.13
N PRO A 62 9.63 -2.69 -8.52
CA PRO A 62 10.77 -2.95 -7.64
C PRO A 62 10.69 -2.09 -6.36
N GLY A 63 10.68 -2.74 -5.19
CA GLY A 63 10.65 -2.09 -3.87
C GLY A 63 9.30 -2.07 -3.16
N LEU A 64 8.23 -2.59 -3.77
CA LEU A 64 6.96 -2.83 -3.08
C LEU A 64 6.94 -4.25 -2.50
N ASN A 65 7.27 -4.36 -1.20
CA ASN A 65 7.20 -5.63 -0.48
C ASN A 65 5.78 -5.86 0.03
N MET A 66 5.05 -6.73 -0.65
CA MET A 66 3.68 -7.07 -0.23
C MET A 66 3.65 -8.31 0.67
N PRO A 67 2.64 -8.44 1.53
CA PRO A 67 2.35 -9.70 2.19
C PRO A 67 2.08 -10.79 1.14
N THR A 68 2.66 -11.97 1.34
CA THR A 68 2.53 -13.13 0.44
C THR A 68 1.09 -13.62 0.30
N LYS A 69 0.20 -13.27 1.23
CA LYS A 69 -1.23 -13.61 1.21
C LYS A 69 -2.07 -12.35 1.09
N LYS A 70 -2.96 -12.32 0.08
CA LYS A 70 -4.04 -11.33 -0.02
C LYS A 70 -4.89 -11.40 1.25
N THR A 71 -5.16 -10.25 1.87
CA THR A 71 -6.03 -10.21 3.05
C THR A 71 -7.50 -10.07 2.63
N ILE A 72 -8.40 -10.79 3.31
CA ILE A 72 -9.86 -10.63 3.13
C ILE A 72 -10.28 -9.16 3.41
N GLY A 73 -9.52 -8.45 4.25
CA GLY A 73 -9.70 -7.02 4.52
C GLY A 73 -9.46 -6.16 3.28
N ALA A 74 -8.38 -6.42 2.53
CA ALA A 74 -8.06 -5.69 1.31
C ALA A 74 -9.09 -5.90 0.19
N GLU A 75 -9.59 -7.13 0.02
CA GLU A 75 -10.64 -7.43 -0.96
C GLU A 75 -11.93 -6.67 -0.64
N LYS A 76 -12.38 -6.74 0.62
CA LYS A 76 -13.56 -5.97 1.08
C LYS A 76 -13.36 -4.47 0.93
N ALA A 77 -12.15 -3.97 1.19
CA ALA A 77 -11.84 -2.56 1.03
C ALA A 77 -11.85 -2.13 -0.44
N ALA A 78 -11.34 -2.97 -1.36
CA ALA A 78 -11.40 -2.72 -2.79
C ALA A 78 -12.85 -2.69 -3.28
N ASP A 79 -13.66 -3.68 -2.89
CA ASP A 79 -15.10 -3.73 -3.20
C ASP A 79 -15.83 -2.48 -2.69
N SER A 80 -15.55 -2.08 -1.44
CA SER A 80 -16.14 -0.88 -0.84
C SER A 80 -15.78 0.40 -1.63
N ILE A 81 -14.54 0.53 -2.10
CA ILE A 81 -14.10 1.67 -2.92
C ILE A 81 -14.81 1.66 -4.28
N MET A 82 -14.88 0.51 -4.94
CA MET A 82 -15.53 0.36 -6.25
C MET A 82 -17.03 0.65 -6.16
N GLU A 83 -17.71 0.10 -5.15
CA GLU A 83 -19.11 0.37 -4.87
C GLU A 83 -19.34 1.87 -4.62
N CYS A 84 -18.53 2.48 -3.75
CA CYS A 84 -18.63 3.91 -3.46
C CYS A 84 -18.53 4.78 -4.71
N LEU A 85 -17.56 4.51 -5.59
CA LEU A 85 -17.39 5.27 -6.82
C LEU A 85 -18.52 5.02 -7.82
N SER A 86 -19.02 3.79 -7.93
CA SER A 86 -20.15 3.46 -8.81
C SER A 86 -21.44 4.21 -8.39
N VAL A 87 -21.81 4.11 -7.12
CA VAL A 87 -22.97 4.82 -6.54
C VAL A 87 -22.79 6.33 -6.64
N GLY A 88 -21.58 6.83 -6.37
CA GLY A 88 -21.26 8.25 -6.50
C GLY A 88 -21.35 8.77 -7.94
N ALA A 89 -21.01 7.93 -8.93
CA ALA A 89 -21.12 8.28 -10.35
C ALA A 89 -22.59 8.28 -10.81
N GLU A 90 -23.39 7.31 -10.38
CA GLU A 90 -24.82 7.25 -10.67
C GLU A 90 -25.56 8.46 -10.10
N TYR A 91 -25.36 8.77 -8.82
CA TYR A 91 -25.98 9.93 -8.19
C TYR A 91 -25.56 11.25 -8.87
N LYS A 92 -24.31 11.37 -9.35
CA LYS A 92 -23.88 12.52 -10.15
C LYS A 92 -24.64 12.63 -11.47
N ARG A 93 -24.94 11.51 -12.14
CA ARG A 93 -25.73 11.53 -13.39
C ARG A 93 -27.17 11.98 -13.10
N GLU A 94 -27.80 11.42 -12.07
CA GLU A 94 -29.16 11.78 -11.67
C GLU A 94 -29.28 13.28 -11.31
N LEU A 95 -28.31 13.82 -10.58
CA LEU A 95 -28.26 15.26 -10.27
C LEU A 95 -28.18 16.15 -11.52
N VAL A 96 -27.45 15.71 -12.55
CA VAL A 96 -27.35 16.44 -13.82
C VAL A 96 -28.65 16.35 -14.60
N GLU A 97 -29.30 15.19 -14.60
CA GLU A 97 -30.58 14.96 -15.28
C GLU A 97 -31.74 15.71 -14.62
N ALA A 98 -31.73 15.83 -13.29
CA ALA A 98 -32.75 16.51 -12.51
C ALA A 98 -32.78 18.04 -12.70
N ARG A 99 -31.78 18.64 -13.36
CA ARG A 99 -31.73 20.07 -13.73
C ARG A 99 -32.12 21.03 -12.58
N GLY A 100 -31.63 20.76 -11.37
CA GLY A 100 -31.88 21.60 -10.19
C GLY A 100 -33.09 21.17 -9.33
N GLN A 101 -33.77 20.09 -9.69
CA GLN A 101 -34.71 19.43 -8.77
C GLN A 101 -33.95 18.63 -7.71
N TYR A 102 -34.55 18.52 -6.52
CA TYR A 102 -33.99 17.75 -5.44
C TYR A 102 -34.01 16.25 -5.78
N VAL A 103 -32.82 15.65 -5.83
CA VAL A 103 -32.64 14.20 -5.95
C VAL A 103 -32.33 13.64 -4.58
N GLN A 104 -33.02 12.57 -4.20
CA GLN A 104 -32.75 11.88 -2.94
C GLN A 104 -31.39 11.19 -3.01
N PRO A 105 -30.50 11.35 -2.01
CA PRO A 105 -29.25 10.62 -1.96
C PRO A 105 -29.50 9.10 -1.92
N PRO A 106 -28.67 8.28 -2.60
CA PRO A 106 -28.77 6.82 -2.51
C PRO A 106 -28.70 6.32 -1.07
N LEU A 107 -29.41 5.22 -0.76
CA LEU A 107 -29.54 4.69 0.60
C LEU A 107 -28.18 4.48 1.28
N LEU A 108 -27.19 3.96 0.55
CA LEU A 108 -25.85 3.74 1.08
C LEU A 108 -25.20 5.06 1.51
N MET A 109 -25.34 6.10 0.68
CA MET A 109 -24.81 7.42 0.95
C MET A 109 -25.53 8.11 2.13
N ALA A 110 -26.86 7.91 2.22
CA ALA A 110 -27.67 8.36 3.34
C ALA A 110 -27.29 7.65 4.66
N ALA A 111 -26.95 6.36 4.61
CA ALA A 111 -26.49 5.60 5.79
C ALA A 111 -25.18 6.16 6.37
N TYR A 112 -24.33 6.73 5.53
CA TYR A 112 -23.12 7.44 5.95
C TYR A 112 -23.35 8.94 6.25
N ASN A 113 -24.60 9.42 6.26
CA ASN A 113 -24.95 10.83 6.41
C ASN A 113 -24.22 11.76 5.43
N CYS A 114 -23.97 11.28 4.21
CA CYS A 114 -23.23 12.01 3.19
C CYS A 114 -24.20 12.70 2.22
N THR A 115 -23.93 13.98 1.91
CA THR A 115 -24.73 14.76 0.95
C THR A 115 -24.04 14.94 -0.40
N THR A 116 -22.70 14.85 -0.46
CA THR A 116 -21.94 14.89 -1.71
C THR A 116 -21.18 13.58 -1.97
N PRO A 117 -21.05 13.15 -3.24
CA PRO A 117 -20.25 11.98 -3.62
C PRO A 117 -18.81 12.05 -3.13
N GLU A 118 -18.21 13.24 -3.14
CA GLU A 118 -16.86 13.47 -2.63
C GLU A 118 -16.77 13.19 -1.13
N HIS A 119 -17.78 13.60 -0.36
CA HIS A 119 -17.82 13.32 1.07
C HIS A 119 -18.00 11.83 1.36
N PHE A 120 -18.84 11.16 0.57
CA PHE A 120 -19.03 9.71 0.67
C PHE A 120 -17.74 8.93 0.39
N PHE A 121 -16.96 9.36 -0.61
CA PHE A 121 -15.66 8.78 -0.91
C PHE A 121 -14.67 8.96 0.25
N VAL A 122 -14.58 10.16 0.83
CA VAL A 122 -13.71 10.43 1.97
C VAL A 122 -14.08 9.57 3.19
N GLU A 123 -15.37 9.45 3.51
CA GLU A 123 -15.81 8.61 4.62
C GLU A 123 -15.56 7.13 4.39
N THR A 124 -15.68 6.66 3.14
CA THR A 124 -15.32 5.28 2.79
C THR A 124 -13.83 5.03 3.00
N LEU A 125 -12.96 5.94 2.54
CA LEU A 125 -11.52 5.82 2.72
C LEU A 125 -11.08 5.87 4.18
N LYS A 126 -11.72 6.71 5.01
CA LYS A 126 -11.39 6.83 6.45
C LYS A 126 -11.69 5.56 7.25
N ARG A 127 -12.64 4.75 6.79
CA ARG A 127 -13.04 3.51 7.45
C ARG A 127 -12.11 2.34 7.10
N ILE A 128 -11.38 2.43 6.00
CA ILE A 128 -10.44 1.41 5.57
C ILE A 128 -9.19 1.48 6.46
N ARG A 129 -8.76 0.34 6.96
CA ARG A 129 -7.55 0.24 7.77
C ARG A 129 -6.33 0.62 6.91
N SER A 130 -5.40 1.37 7.47
CA SER A 130 -4.20 1.81 6.74
C SER A 130 -3.35 0.65 6.19
N SER A 131 -3.37 -0.55 6.79
CA SER A 131 -2.68 -1.73 6.24
C SER A 131 -3.35 -2.27 4.98
N ASP A 132 -4.67 -2.13 4.90
CA ASP A 132 -5.49 -2.77 3.87
C ASP A 132 -5.69 -1.83 2.68
N LEU A 133 -5.50 -0.52 2.86
CA LEU A 133 -5.68 0.48 1.81
C LEU A 133 -4.72 0.29 0.62
N GLU A 134 -3.44 0.05 0.89
CA GLU A 134 -2.44 -0.15 -0.17
C GLU A 134 -2.68 -1.48 -0.91
N GLU A 135 -3.02 -2.54 -0.19
CA GLU A 135 -3.43 -3.81 -0.80
C GLU A 135 -4.71 -3.67 -1.64
N ALA A 136 -5.71 -2.94 -1.13
CA ALA A 136 -6.96 -2.69 -1.84
C ALA A 136 -6.74 -1.94 -3.15
N LEU A 137 -5.87 -0.91 -3.15
CA LEU A 137 -5.56 -0.12 -4.34
C LEU A 137 -4.85 -0.93 -5.44
N LEU A 138 -4.17 -2.02 -5.10
CA LEU A 138 -3.60 -2.96 -6.09
C LEU A 138 -4.65 -3.84 -6.75
N LEU A 139 -5.73 -4.16 -6.03
CA LEU A 139 -6.82 -5.01 -6.53
C LEU A 139 -7.77 -4.23 -7.46
N ILE A 140 -7.75 -2.90 -7.39
CA ILE A 140 -8.66 -2.04 -8.12
C ILE A 140 -8.26 -1.93 -9.61
N PRO A 141 -9.22 -2.04 -10.55
CA PRO A 141 -8.97 -1.84 -11.98
C PRO A 141 -8.52 -0.40 -12.31
N PHE A 142 -7.70 -0.25 -13.36
CA PHE A 142 -7.18 1.06 -13.77
C PHE A 142 -8.27 2.11 -14.10
N SER A 143 -9.42 1.67 -14.60
CA SER A 143 -10.58 2.56 -14.87
C SER A 143 -11.04 3.29 -13.60
N VAL A 144 -11.15 2.56 -12.49
CA VAL A 144 -11.54 3.09 -11.19
C VAL A 144 -10.42 3.99 -10.65
N SER A 145 -9.15 3.61 -10.83
CA SER A 145 -8.00 4.45 -10.48
C SER A 145 -8.01 5.80 -11.21
N CYS A 146 -8.44 5.83 -12.48
CA CYS A 146 -8.61 7.08 -13.24
C CYS A 146 -9.67 7.99 -12.61
N ASP A 147 -10.76 7.42 -12.09
CA ASP A 147 -11.84 8.20 -11.49
C ASP A 147 -11.44 8.77 -10.12
N ILE A 148 -10.67 8.02 -9.34
CA ILE A 148 -10.02 8.53 -8.12
C ILE A 148 -9.11 9.72 -8.46
N ILE A 149 -8.26 9.58 -9.48
CA ILE A 149 -7.35 10.63 -9.95
C ILE A 149 -8.11 11.91 -10.32
N LYS A 150 -9.25 11.80 -11.02
CA LYS A 150 -10.06 12.97 -11.39
C LYS A 150 -10.70 13.67 -10.18
N MET A 151 -10.96 12.92 -9.10
CA MET A 151 -11.59 13.45 -7.88
C MET A 151 -10.59 14.14 -6.95
N LEU A 152 -9.36 13.63 -6.86
CA LEU A 152 -8.30 14.11 -5.96
C LEU A 152 -8.06 15.63 -5.96
N PRO A 153 -8.00 16.34 -7.11
CA PRO A 153 -7.82 17.79 -7.11
C PRO A 153 -8.89 18.56 -6.32
N LYS A 154 -10.14 18.09 -6.33
CA LYS A 154 -11.25 18.74 -5.59
C LYS A 154 -11.18 18.44 -4.10
N LEU A 155 -10.70 17.24 -3.74
CA LEU A 155 -10.52 16.84 -2.35
C LEU A 155 -9.36 17.62 -1.71
N LEU A 156 -8.24 17.79 -2.42
CA LEU A 156 -7.11 18.58 -1.94
C LEU A 156 -7.42 20.07 -1.75
N ASP A 157 -8.39 20.63 -2.50
CA ASP A 157 -8.84 22.01 -2.29
C ASP A 157 -9.50 22.20 -0.92
N ARG A 158 -10.24 21.21 -0.44
CA ARG A 158 -10.92 21.25 0.86
C ARG A 158 -9.94 21.32 2.03
N GLY A 159 -8.74 20.73 1.86
CA GLY A 159 -7.68 20.75 2.86
C GLY A 159 -7.93 19.82 4.06
N ASP A 160 -8.97 18.99 4.01
CA ASP A 160 -9.23 17.95 4.99
C ASP A 160 -8.42 16.69 4.64
N HIS A 161 -7.90 15.97 5.65
CA HIS A 161 -7.21 14.69 5.45
C HIS A 161 -6.10 14.67 4.36
N THR A 162 -5.37 15.79 4.19
CA THR A 162 -4.35 15.97 3.14
C THR A 162 -3.35 14.80 3.04
N GLU A 163 -2.90 14.26 4.18
CA GLU A 163 -1.97 13.14 4.20
C GLU A 163 -2.53 11.90 3.49
N LEU A 164 -3.80 11.57 3.75
CA LEU A 164 -4.49 10.42 3.16
C LEU A 164 -4.58 10.57 1.64
N PHE A 165 -4.95 11.76 1.16
CA PHE A 165 -5.07 12.04 -0.27
C PHE A 165 -3.72 12.03 -0.97
N CYS A 166 -2.67 12.57 -0.34
CA CYS A 166 -1.30 12.51 -0.86
C CYS A 166 -0.79 11.07 -0.91
N ARG A 167 -1.05 10.27 0.13
CA ARG A 167 -0.67 8.85 0.15
C ARG A 167 -1.36 8.08 -0.98
N LEU A 168 -2.67 8.28 -1.15
CA LEU A 168 -3.46 7.71 -2.24
C LEU A 168 -2.90 8.10 -3.62
N ALA A 169 -2.64 9.39 -3.83
CA ALA A 169 -2.08 9.91 -5.09
C ALA A 169 -0.71 9.29 -5.43
N VAL A 170 0.21 9.29 -4.45
CA VAL A 170 1.56 8.74 -4.63
C VAL A 170 1.51 7.23 -4.90
N PHE A 171 0.64 6.51 -4.21
CA PHE A 171 0.52 5.06 -4.37
C PHE A 171 -0.08 4.67 -5.73
N LEU A 172 -1.14 5.35 -6.18
CA LEU A 172 -1.71 5.16 -7.52
C LEU A 172 -0.71 5.49 -8.63
N LEU A 173 0.08 6.55 -8.46
CA LEU A 173 1.15 6.92 -9.40
C LEU A 173 2.23 5.82 -9.47
N LYS A 174 2.63 5.28 -8.31
CA LYS A 174 3.62 4.20 -8.24
C LYS A 174 3.14 2.96 -8.99
N ILE A 175 1.91 2.51 -8.75
CA ILE A 175 1.38 1.28 -9.35
C ILE A 175 1.10 1.42 -10.84
N HIS A 176 0.41 2.50 -11.24
CA HIS A 176 -0.09 2.66 -12.60
C HIS A 176 0.73 3.68 -13.41
N HIS A 177 2.04 3.80 -13.14
CA HIS A 177 2.88 4.82 -13.77
C HIS A 177 2.77 4.83 -15.30
N ALA A 178 3.00 3.68 -15.96
CA ALA A 178 2.98 3.60 -17.42
C ALA A 178 1.59 3.93 -18.02
N PRO A 179 0.47 3.35 -17.54
CA PRO A 179 -0.87 3.73 -18.00
C PRO A 179 -1.24 5.20 -17.74
N ILE A 180 -0.82 5.78 -16.62
CA ILE A 180 -1.09 7.20 -16.31
C ILE A 180 -0.34 8.11 -17.28
N VAL A 181 0.93 7.83 -17.56
CA VAL A 181 1.77 8.62 -18.49
C VAL A 181 1.24 8.52 -19.93
N ALA A 182 0.74 7.35 -20.33
CA ALA A 182 0.13 7.17 -21.66
C ALA A 182 -1.18 7.96 -21.84
N ASN A 183 -1.92 8.21 -20.75
CA ASN A 183 -3.22 8.88 -20.81
C ASN A 183 -3.11 10.40 -20.66
N GLN A 184 -3.06 11.12 -21.80
CA GLN A 184 -2.96 12.58 -21.86
C GLN A 184 -4.10 13.32 -21.12
N ALA A 185 -5.29 12.71 -20.99
CA ALA A 185 -6.41 13.34 -20.27
C ALA A 185 -6.16 13.44 -18.74
N LEU A 186 -5.34 12.55 -18.19
CA LEU A 186 -5.00 12.56 -16.76
C LEU A 186 -3.90 13.58 -16.43
N LEU A 187 -3.10 14.00 -17.42
CA LEU A 187 -1.98 14.94 -17.21
C LEU A 187 -2.42 16.23 -16.53
N LYS A 188 -3.54 16.82 -16.97
CA LYS A 188 -4.11 18.03 -16.34
C LYS A 188 -4.41 17.81 -14.85
N HIS A 189 -4.97 16.65 -14.49
CA HIS A 189 -5.31 16.33 -13.11
C HIS A 189 -4.05 16.08 -12.28
N MET A 190 -3.02 15.42 -12.85
CA MET A 190 -1.73 15.22 -12.20
C MET A 190 -1.02 16.53 -11.84
N ILE A 191 -0.99 17.49 -12.78
CA ILE A 191 -0.41 18.81 -12.53
C ILE A 191 -1.16 19.53 -11.40
N GLN A 192 -2.50 19.44 -11.38
CA GLN A 192 -3.31 20.01 -10.31
C GLN A 192 -3.06 19.33 -8.96
N ILE A 193 -2.96 18.00 -8.92
CA ILE A 193 -2.63 17.25 -7.70
C ILE A 193 -1.27 17.69 -7.18
N GLN A 194 -0.24 17.75 -8.03
CA GLN A 194 1.10 18.16 -7.64
C GLN A 194 1.10 19.57 -7.02
N ALA A 195 0.48 20.54 -7.68
CA ALA A 195 0.44 21.92 -7.20
C ALA A 195 -0.29 22.03 -5.85
N LYS A 196 -1.48 21.43 -5.76
CA LYS A 196 -2.34 21.51 -4.56
C LYS A 196 -1.76 20.71 -3.39
N ALA A 197 -1.24 19.52 -3.64
CA ALA A 197 -0.59 18.70 -2.61
C ALA A 197 0.63 19.42 -2.03
N ASN A 198 1.50 20.00 -2.87
CA ASN A 198 2.66 20.75 -2.39
C ASN A 198 2.25 21.97 -1.57
N MET A 199 1.24 22.73 -2.01
CA MET A 199 0.71 23.87 -1.25
C MET A 199 0.22 23.42 0.13
N ARG A 200 -0.68 22.44 0.20
CA ARG A 200 -1.26 21.96 1.47
C ARG A 200 -0.23 21.31 2.39
N LEU A 201 0.71 20.54 1.85
CA LEU A 201 1.77 19.91 2.64
C LEU A 201 2.73 20.96 3.22
N ASN A 202 3.07 22.01 2.47
CA ASN A 202 3.89 23.11 2.98
C ASN A 202 3.15 23.89 4.07
N GLU A 203 1.87 24.19 3.90
CA GLU A 203 1.04 24.84 4.94
C GLU A 203 1.03 24.02 6.25
N LEU A 204 0.81 22.70 6.16
CA LEU A 204 0.84 21.81 7.32
C LEU A 204 2.23 21.73 7.97
N ARG A 205 3.27 21.61 7.15
CA ARG A 205 4.67 21.58 7.62
C ARG A 205 5.03 22.87 8.34
N ASP A 206 4.69 24.02 7.77
CA ASP A 206 5.05 25.32 8.33
C ASP A 206 4.26 25.59 9.62
N MET A 207 2.99 25.19 9.70
CA MET A 207 2.18 25.25 10.93
C MET A 207 2.78 24.37 12.04
N VAL A 208 3.08 23.10 11.74
CA VAL A 208 3.71 22.20 12.71
C VAL A 208 5.09 22.70 13.12
N GLY A 209 5.90 23.16 12.15
CA GLY A 209 7.23 23.71 12.38
C GLY A 209 7.19 24.93 13.30
N TYR A 210 6.31 25.89 13.01
CA TYR A 210 6.11 27.08 13.85
C TYR A 210 5.71 26.70 15.28
N ASN A 211 4.72 25.81 15.44
CA ASN A 211 4.24 25.39 16.75
C ASN A 211 5.32 24.65 17.55
N VAL A 212 6.08 23.76 16.91
CA VAL A 212 7.19 23.05 17.55
C VAL A 212 8.27 24.04 17.99
N HIS A 213 8.63 25.01 17.17
CA HIS A 213 9.62 26.03 17.54
C HIS A 213 9.13 26.95 18.67
N ALA A 214 7.86 27.36 18.65
CA ALA A 214 7.26 28.15 19.71
C ALA A 214 7.25 27.39 21.05
N LEU A 215 6.86 26.11 21.04
CA LEU A 215 6.87 25.25 22.23
C LEU A 215 8.30 25.01 22.75
N GLN A 216 9.27 24.80 21.86
CA GLN A 216 10.68 24.68 22.25
C GLN A 216 11.21 25.97 22.89
N TRP A 217 10.79 27.13 22.37
CA TRP A 217 11.17 28.42 22.93
C TRP A 217 10.54 28.65 24.31
N LEU A 218 9.23 28.43 24.45
CA LEU A 218 8.51 28.49 25.74
C LEU A 218 9.13 27.55 26.78
N ARG A 219 9.49 26.33 26.38
CA ARG A 219 10.19 25.37 27.24
C ARG A 219 11.52 25.93 27.73
N ARG A 220 12.33 26.53 26.86
CA ARG A 220 13.63 27.12 27.24
C ARG A 220 13.46 28.30 28.21
N GLU A 221 12.46 29.15 28.01
CA GLU A 221 12.17 30.24 28.95
C GLU A 221 11.72 29.72 30.32
N ALA A 222 10.84 28.71 30.34
CA ALA A 222 10.41 28.09 31.59
C ALA A 222 11.59 27.43 32.34
N GLU A 223 12.45 26.69 31.65
CA GLU A 223 13.67 26.08 32.23
C GLU A 223 14.66 27.13 32.75
N ALA A 224 14.75 28.30 32.10
CA ALA A 224 15.60 29.41 32.56
C ALA A 224 15.01 30.13 33.78
N ALA A 225 13.68 30.27 33.85
CA ALA A 225 12.99 30.93 34.95
C ALA A 225 13.01 30.11 36.26
N ASP A 226 12.86 28.79 36.17
CA ASP A 226 12.78 27.91 37.35
C ASP A 226 14.16 27.57 37.97
N ASN A 227 15.29 28.01 37.39
CA ASN A 227 16.67 27.61 37.76
C ASN A 227 16.88 26.09 37.86
N GLU A 228 15.91 25.30 37.45
CA GLU A 228 15.91 23.85 37.50
C GLU A 228 16.14 23.38 36.08
N GLN A 229 17.43 23.35 35.70
CA GLN A 229 17.86 22.64 34.50
C GLN A 229 17.27 21.23 34.57
N LEU A 230 16.33 20.95 33.67
CA LEU A 230 15.56 19.71 33.50
C LEU A 230 16.44 18.50 33.09
N PHE A 231 17.70 18.50 33.53
CA PHE A 231 18.70 17.45 33.39
C PHE A 231 18.98 16.73 34.73
N ARG A 232 18.26 17.04 35.81
CA ARG A 232 18.38 16.27 37.06
C ARG A 232 18.13 14.76 36.85
N GLU A 233 17.20 14.38 35.98
CA GLU A 233 16.90 12.97 35.72
C GLU A 233 18.03 12.27 34.92
N ALA A 234 18.54 12.89 33.85
CA ALA A 234 19.64 12.34 33.06
C ALA A 234 20.96 12.23 33.86
N PHE A 235 21.27 13.21 34.71
CA PHE A 235 22.45 13.14 35.59
C PHE A 235 22.27 12.15 36.75
N THR A 236 21.06 12.00 37.30
CA THR A 236 20.82 11.05 38.41
C THR A 236 20.82 9.59 37.94
N GLU A 237 20.26 9.27 36.76
CA GLU A 237 20.36 7.95 36.13
C GLU A 237 21.82 7.57 35.84
N ASN A 238 22.57 8.46 35.18
CA ASN A 238 23.97 8.23 34.88
C ASN A 238 24.82 8.08 36.16
N ARG A 239 24.54 8.88 37.20
CA ARG A 239 25.24 8.77 38.50
C ARG A 239 24.89 7.49 39.25
N LYS A 240 23.64 7.00 39.17
CA LYS A 240 23.23 5.68 39.71
C LYS A 240 23.90 4.53 38.96
N ARG A 241 23.97 4.62 37.62
CA ARG A 241 24.63 3.64 36.76
C ARG A 241 26.14 3.57 37.02
N ASP A 242 26.80 4.71 37.18
CA ASP A 242 28.22 4.78 37.54
C ASP A 242 28.51 4.29 38.96
N LYS A 243 27.66 4.61 39.96
CA LYS A 243 27.77 4.02 41.31
C LYS A 243 27.65 2.49 41.27
N ARG A 244 26.68 1.94 40.52
CA ARG A 244 26.53 0.48 40.34
C ARG A 244 27.74 -0.14 39.65
N ARG A 245 28.32 0.54 38.65
CA ARG A 245 29.55 0.09 37.96
C ARG A 245 30.74 0.04 38.91
N ARG A 246 30.96 1.07 39.71
CA ARG A 246 32.05 1.15 40.70
C ARG A 246 31.91 0.11 41.82
N ALA A 247 30.69 -0.11 42.33
CA ALA A 247 30.43 -1.14 43.33
C ALA A 247 30.74 -2.56 42.80
N ARG A 248 30.35 -2.86 41.56
CA ARG A 248 30.65 -4.15 40.91
C ARG A 248 32.14 -4.36 40.65
N GLN A 249 32.91 -3.30 40.37
CA GLN A 249 34.35 -3.37 40.18
C GLN A 249 35.11 -3.54 41.51
N ALA A 250 34.62 -2.97 42.61
CA ALA A 250 35.21 -3.14 43.94
C ALA A 250 35.11 -4.59 44.45
N VAL A 251 34.01 -5.28 44.14
CA VAL A 251 33.81 -6.71 44.48
C VAL A 251 34.70 -7.63 43.65
N LYS A 252 35.18 -7.18 42.48
CA LYS A 252 36.08 -7.95 41.61
C LYS A 252 37.57 -7.76 41.93
N ARG A 253 37.92 -7.10 43.04
CA ARG A 253 39.32 -7.05 43.46
C ARG A 253 39.78 -8.48 43.80
N PRO A 254 40.82 -9.00 43.14
CA PRO A 254 41.29 -10.36 43.38
C PRO A 254 41.78 -10.44 44.82
N ILE A 255 41.29 -11.43 45.56
CA ILE A 255 41.84 -11.81 46.86
C ILE A 255 43.23 -12.36 46.55
N VAL A 256 44.27 -11.56 46.80
CA VAL A 256 45.64 -12.02 46.76
C VAL A 256 45.86 -12.83 48.04
N THR A 257 45.69 -14.15 47.95
CA THR A 257 46.15 -15.07 48.98
C THR A 257 47.68 -15.07 48.95
N VAL A 258 48.28 -14.43 49.95
CA VAL A 258 49.71 -14.55 50.23
C VAL A 258 49.89 -15.90 50.91
N THR A 259 50.48 -16.86 50.19
CA THR A 259 51.05 -18.10 50.73
C THR A 259 52.42 -17.85 51.33
#